data_AF-A0A545V4P2-F1
#
_entry.id   AF-A0A545V4P2-F1
#
_cell.length_a   1.000
_cell.length_b   1.000
_cell.length_c   1.000
_cell.angle_alpha   90.00
_cell.angle_beta   90.00
_cell.angle_gamma   90.00
#
_symmetry.space_group_name_H-M   'P 1'
#
loop_
_entity.id
_entity.type
_entity.pdbx_description
1 polymer ?
#
loop_
_entity_poly.entity_id
_entity_poly.type
_entity_poly.pdbx_seq_one_letter_code
_entity_poly.pdbx_strand_id
1 'polypeptide(L)'
;MKLSFMLTLCAGVAVTTPVGARQGLQKLPFFKPGNRNDPRLCGTNFDVWNERSSERCVGTIKYCENKNWRMFREKFDSVDECFQSRQPAPQPAPEPTKLPFKVNRTGIPLFCGPVDSAADFDKKYSEDCVGTIEYCKEENWWDFGEKFESEDECLKSRNPAPGAEARSLPATQ
;
A
#
# COMPACT_ATOMS: atom_id res chain seq x y z
N MET A 1 17.29 73.09 43.11
CA MET A 1 17.02 72.27 41.88
C MET A 1 18.05 71.14 41.93
N LYS A 2 17.63 69.91 42.30
CA LYS A 2 17.31 68.77 41.40
C LYS A 2 18.48 68.44 40.46
N LEU A 3 18.98 67.22 40.26
CA LEU A 3 18.68 65.84 40.66
C LEU A 3 19.97 65.05 40.28
N SER A 4 20.56 64.22 41.14
CA SER A 4 21.66 63.32 40.74
C SER A 4 21.11 61.93 40.41
N PHE A 5 21.39 61.48 39.19
CA PHE A 5 20.91 60.23 38.59
C PHE A 5 21.64 59.01 39.17
N MET A 6 20.86 58.01 39.57
CA MET A 6 21.32 56.65 39.91
C MET A 6 21.69 55.89 38.63
N LEU A 7 22.89 55.30 38.61
CA LEU A 7 23.35 54.38 37.56
C LEU A 7 22.96 52.95 37.95
N THR A 8 21.89 52.45 37.32
CA THR A 8 21.38 51.08 37.51
C THR A 8 22.18 50.09 36.66
N LEU A 9 22.86 49.13 37.29
CA LEU A 9 23.42 47.95 36.61
C LEU A 9 22.27 47.00 36.22
N CYS A 10 22.06 46.80 34.92
CA CYS A 10 21.24 45.69 34.42
C CYS A 10 22.16 44.49 34.14
N ALA A 11 22.11 43.47 35.00
CA ALA A 11 22.66 42.15 34.70
C ALA A 11 21.78 41.49 33.62
N GLY A 12 22.28 41.44 32.39
CA GLY A 12 21.65 40.71 31.30
C GLY A 12 21.74 39.21 31.55
N VAL A 13 20.62 38.58 31.90
CA VAL A 13 20.51 37.12 31.93
C VAL A 13 20.54 36.63 30.49
N ALA A 14 21.65 36.04 30.08
CA ALA A 14 21.73 35.31 28.82
C ALA A 14 20.86 34.05 28.95
N VAL A 15 19.65 34.10 28.41
CA VAL A 15 18.80 32.92 28.23
C VAL A 15 19.46 32.08 27.13
N THR A 16 20.29 31.11 27.52
CA THR A 16 20.71 30.04 26.63
C THR A 16 19.50 29.12 26.44
N THR A 17 18.68 29.41 25.43
CA THR A 17 17.74 28.40 24.95
C THR A 17 18.56 27.25 24.37
N PRO A 18 18.32 25.98 24.78
CA PRO A 18 18.82 24.87 23.99
C PRO A 18 18.18 25.01 22.61
N VAL A 19 19.03 25.10 21.58
CA VAL A 19 18.62 25.05 20.17
C VAL A 19 18.19 23.61 19.86
N GLY A 20 17.10 23.17 20.50
CA GLY A 20 16.39 21.92 20.28
C GLY A 20 15.01 22.15 19.65
N ALA A 21 14.77 23.35 19.09
CA ALA A 21 13.52 23.70 18.44
C ALA A 21 13.81 24.25 17.04
N ARG A 22 14.29 23.38 16.14
CA ARG A 22 14.08 23.62 14.71
C ARG A 22 12.60 23.33 14.43
N GLN A 23 11.87 24.40 14.22
CA GLN A 23 10.60 24.45 13.51
C GLN A 23 10.56 23.37 12.42
N GLY A 24 9.44 22.63 12.34
CA GLY A 24 9.28 21.44 11.53
C GLY A 24 9.89 21.55 10.14
N LEU A 25 11.04 20.90 9.94
CA LEU A 25 11.45 20.50 8.60
C LEU A 25 10.26 19.74 8.02
N GLN A 26 9.74 20.20 6.88
CA GLN A 26 8.81 19.40 6.10
C GLN A 26 9.48 18.05 5.87
N LYS A 27 8.96 17.04 6.56
CA LYS A 27 9.40 15.66 6.40
C LYS A 27 9.31 15.29 4.92
N LEU A 28 10.33 14.63 4.40
CA LEU A 28 10.36 14.18 3.02
C LEU A 28 9.25 13.13 2.79
N PRO A 29 8.67 13.03 1.59
CA PRO A 29 7.61 12.05 1.32
C PRO A 29 8.06 10.62 1.61
N PHE A 30 7.12 9.79 2.04
CA PHE A 30 7.33 8.35 2.13
C PHE A 30 6.97 7.70 0.79
N PHE A 31 7.93 7.03 0.16
CA PHE A 31 7.75 6.34 -1.11
C PHE A 31 7.45 4.86 -0.90
N LYS A 32 6.39 4.37 -1.56
CA LYS A 32 6.24 2.93 -1.82
C LYS A 32 7.26 2.51 -2.89
N PRO A 33 7.73 1.25 -2.90
CA PRO A 33 8.60 0.75 -3.97
C PRO A 33 7.99 0.97 -5.35
N GLY A 34 8.77 1.51 -6.28
CA GLY A 34 8.35 1.71 -7.66
C GLY A 34 8.43 0.42 -8.48
N ASN A 35 7.82 0.43 -9.67
CA ASN A 35 8.04 -0.63 -10.64
C ASN A 35 9.49 -0.56 -11.14
N ARG A 36 10.26 -1.64 -10.95
CA ARG A 36 11.68 -1.74 -11.36
C ARG A 36 11.91 -1.54 -12.86
N ASN A 37 10.87 -1.77 -13.67
CA ASN A 37 10.91 -1.59 -15.11
C ASN A 37 10.42 -0.21 -15.56
N ASP A 38 9.94 0.65 -14.64
CA ASP A 38 9.56 2.02 -14.97
C ASP A 38 10.81 2.91 -14.95
N PRO A 39 11.31 3.35 -16.12
CA PRO A 39 12.52 4.16 -16.19
C PRO A 39 12.35 5.54 -15.55
N ARG A 40 11.12 6.02 -15.32
CA ARG A 40 10.87 7.28 -14.63
C ARG A 40 11.04 7.18 -13.11
N LEU A 41 10.89 5.97 -12.56
CA LEU A 41 11.00 5.71 -11.13
C LEU A 41 12.37 5.12 -10.77
N CYS A 42 12.90 4.26 -11.64
CA CYS A 42 14.07 3.43 -11.39
C CYS A 42 15.24 3.65 -12.34
N GLY A 43 15.10 4.59 -13.28
CA GLY A 43 16.12 4.87 -14.28
C GLY A 43 16.18 3.87 -15.43
N THR A 44 16.93 4.22 -16.47
CA THR A 44 17.27 3.27 -17.53
C THR A 44 18.60 2.57 -17.22
N ASN A 45 18.90 1.47 -17.92
CA ASN A 45 20.16 0.74 -17.71
C ASN A 45 21.41 1.53 -18.12
N PHE A 46 21.25 2.66 -18.80
CA PHE A 46 22.35 3.32 -19.53
C PHE A 46 22.81 4.64 -18.93
N ASP A 47 22.10 5.23 -17.96
CA ASP A 47 22.50 6.53 -17.42
C ASP A 47 22.36 6.63 -15.89
N VAL A 48 23.40 7.24 -15.31
CA VAL A 48 23.58 7.72 -13.93
C VAL A 48 23.62 6.66 -12.82
N TRP A 49 24.83 6.47 -12.28
CA TRP A 49 25.12 5.70 -11.08
C TRP A 49 24.05 5.91 -9.99
N ASN A 50 23.33 4.83 -9.67
CA ASN A 50 22.46 4.65 -8.49
C ASN A 50 20.94 4.95 -8.64
N GLU A 51 20.37 5.23 -9.81
CA GLU A 51 18.91 5.46 -9.93
C GLU A 51 18.05 4.27 -9.45
N ARG A 52 18.55 3.04 -9.67
CA ARG A 52 17.94 1.79 -9.15
C ARG A 52 17.97 1.66 -7.62
N SER A 53 18.83 2.43 -6.96
CA SER A 53 18.94 2.48 -5.49
C SER A 53 18.26 3.71 -4.92
N SER A 54 17.68 4.57 -5.76
CA SER A 54 16.95 5.76 -5.32
C SER A 54 15.75 5.38 -4.48
N GLU A 55 15.40 6.24 -3.52
CA GLU A 55 14.26 6.02 -2.64
C GLU A 55 12.95 5.84 -3.42
N ARG A 56 12.80 6.56 -4.53
CA ARG A 56 11.64 6.44 -5.44
C ARG A 56 11.56 5.07 -6.11
N CYS A 57 12.70 4.45 -6.39
CA CYS A 57 12.75 3.11 -6.96
C CYS A 57 12.53 2.02 -5.91
N VAL A 58 13.32 2.03 -4.83
CA VAL A 58 13.32 0.92 -3.85
C VAL A 58 12.26 1.08 -2.75
N GLY A 59 11.70 2.27 -2.59
CA GLY A 59 10.80 2.64 -1.50
C GLY A 59 11.56 3.05 -0.23
N THR A 60 10.92 3.87 0.61
CA THR A 60 11.51 4.45 1.83
C THR A 60 12.00 3.38 2.81
N ILE A 61 11.29 2.26 2.96
CA ILE A 61 11.69 1.18 3.87
C ILE A 61 13.05 0.62 3.48
N LYS A 62 13.18 0.10 2.26
CA LYS A 62 14.45 -0.48 1.79
C LYS A 62 15.55 0.57 1.65
N TYR A 63 15.18 1.81 1.31
CA TYR A 63 16.12 2.91 1.26
C TYR A 63 16.76 3.19 2.62
N CYS A 64 15.92 3.28 3.67
CA CYS A 64 16.32 3.49 5.06
C CYS A 64 16.93 2.24 5.73
N GLU A 65 16.65 1.02 5.27
CA GLU A 65 17.33 -0.18 5.80
C GLU A 65 18.72 -0.38 5.17
N ASN A 66 18.84 -0.17 3.86
CA ASN A 66 20.06 -0.46 3.10
C ASN A 66 21.11 0.65 3.16
N LYS A 67 20.86 1.75 3.90
CA LYS A 67 21.80 2.88 3.99
C LYS A 67 22.02 3.59 2.66
N ASN A 68 21.03 3.54 1.77
CA ASN A 68 21.13 4.12 0.43
C ASN A 68 21.31 5.64 0.47
N TRP A 69 20.84 6.34 1.51
CA TRP A 69 21.08 7.77 1.74
C TRP A 69 22.57 8.16 1.70
N ARG A 70 23.47 7.24 2.05
CA ARG A 70 24.92 7.46 1.95
C ARG A 70 25.38 7.69 0.52
N MET A 71 24.73 7.03 -0.45
CA MET A 71 25.03 7.21 -1.89
C MET A 71 24.44 8.52 -2.44
N PHE A 72 23.33 8.99 -1.86
CA PHE A 72 22.65 10.23 -2.27
C PHE A 72 23.10 11.47 -1.46
N ARG A 73 24.17 11.35 -0.68
CA ARG A 73 24.76 12.43 0.14
C ARG A 73 23.80 13.02 1.18
N GLU A 74 22.75 12.28 1.51
CA GLU A 74 21.91 12.54 2.69
C GLU A 74 22.67 12.10 3.95
N LYS A 75 22.52 12.86 5.04
CA LYS A 75 23.25 12.63 6.30
C LYS A 75 22.26 12.21 7.37
N PHE A 76 22.29 10.93 7.73
CA PHE A 76 21.61 10.35 8.88
C PHE A 76 22.61 9.48 9.64
N ASP A 77 22.62 9.62 10.96
CA ASP A 77 23.45 8.88 11.89
C ASP A 77 22.89 7.47 12.12
N SER A 78 21.59 7.25 11.85
CA SER A 78 20.91 5.97 12.02
C SER A 78 19.80 5.71 10.99
N VAL A 79 19.35 4.46 10.94
CA VAL A 79 18.16 4.02 10.20
C VAL A 79 16.91 4.73 10.72
N ASP A 80 16.79 4.85 12.04
CA ASP A 80 15.62 5.48 12.67
C ASP A 80 15.54 6.97 12.34
N GLU A 81 16.69 7.66 12.29
CA GLU A 81 16.73 9.07 11.88
C GLU A 81 16.31 9.23 10.41
N CYS A 82 16.74 8.30 9.53
CA CYS A 82 16.26 8.25 8.14
C CYS A 82 14.72 8.16 8.12
N PHE A 83 14.11 7.23 8.86
CA PHE A 83 12.65 7.11 8.92
C PHE A 83 11.96 8.34 9.55
N GLN A 84 12.53 8.90 10.62
CA GLN A 84 11.98 10.07 11.31
C GLN A 84 12.01 11.31 10.42
N SER A 85 12.96 11.40 9.48
CA SER A 85 13.02 12.47 8.49
C SER A 85 11.91 12.38 7.42
N ARG A 86 11.19 11.26 7.34
CA ARG A 86 10.10 11.02 6.37
C ARG A 86 8.73 11.24 6.97
N GLN A 87 7.76 11.49 6.08
CA GLN A 87 6.35 11.52 6.41
C GLN A 87 5.93 10.11 6.87
N PRO A 88 4.86 10.00 7.67
CA PRO A 88 4.29 8.70 7.98
C PRO A 88 3.99 7.93 6.69
N ALA A 89 4.19 6.61 6.71
CA ALA A 89 3.77 5.77 5.61
C ALA A 89 2.28 6.04 5.31
N PRO A 90 1.89 6.17 4.03
CA PRO A 90 0.47 6.26 3.69
C PRO A 90 -0.24 5.06 4.30
N GLN A 91 -1.39 5.29 4.92
CA GLN A 91 -2.23 4.19 5.37
C GLN A 91 -2.49 3.27 4.15
N PRO A 92 -2.46 1.93 4.34
CA PRO A 92 -2.87 1.04 3.27
C PRO A 92 -4.24 1.50 2.77
N ALA A 93 -4.40 1.52 1.45
CA ALA A 93 -5.73 1.75 0.89
C ALA A 93 -6.68 0.72 1.51
N PRO A 94 -7.94 1.08 1.80
CA PRO A 94 -8.90 0.09 2.24
C PRO A 94 -8.85 -1.09 1.25
N GLU A 95 -8.76 -2.30 1.80
CA GLU A 95 -8.83 -3.53 1.00
C GLU A 95 -10.00 -3.41 0.01
N PRO A 96 -9.82 -3.77 -1.27
CA PRO A 96 -10.91 -3.76 -2.22
C PRO A 96 -12.07 -4.57 -1.63
N THR A 97 -13.27 -3.97 -1.60
CA THR A 97 -14.46 -4.63 -1.10
C THR A 97 -14.65 -5.93 -1.86
N LYS A 98 -14.46 -7.05 -1.17
CA LYS A 98 -14.55 -8.37 -1.77
C LYS A 98 -15.98 -8.66 -2.21
N LEU A 99 -16.12 -9.24 -3.40
CA LEU A 99 -17.44 -9.64 -3.92
C LEU A 99 -17.96 -10.88 -3.16
N PRO A 100 -19.29 -11.07 -3.03
CA PRO A 100 -19.84 -12.24 -2.36
C PRO A 100 -19.39 -13.56 -3.00
N PHE A 101 -19.09 -14.55 -2.17
CA PHE A 101 -18.88 -15.92 -2.65
C PHE A 101 -20.21 -16.55 -3.04
N LYS A 102 -20.31 -17.02 -4.28
CA LYS A 102 -21.48 -17.67 -4.84
C LYS A 102 -21.28 -19.18 -4.79
N VAL A 103 -22.08 -19.82 -3.95
CA VAL A 103 -22.16 -21.29 -3.95
C VAL A 103 -22.99 -21.69 -5.17
N ASN A 104 -22.54 -22.69 -5.93
CA ASN A 104 -23.38 -23.31 -6.94
C ASN A 104 -24.62 -23.90 -6.25
N ARG A 105 -25.76 -23.22 -6.37
CA ARG A 105 -27.00 -23.59 -5.64
C ARG A 105 -27.69 -24.80 -6.25
N THR A 106 -27.28 -25.22 -7.44
CA THR A 106 -28.05 -26.15 -8.23
C THR A 106 -27.10 -27.06 -8.99
N GLY A 107 -26.88 -28.28 -8.47
CA GLY A 107 -26.51 -29.42 -9.30
C GLY A 107 -27.57 -29.78 -10.36
N ILE A 108 -28.41 -28.82 -10.76
CA ILE A 108 -29.53 -28.91 -11.66
C ILE A 108 -29.42 -27.72 -12.63
N PRO A 109 -28.99 -27.93 -13.89
CA PRO A 109 -28.77 -26.88 -14.90
C PRO A 109 -30.02 -26.03 -15.26
N LEU A 110 -31.20 -26.40 -14.76
CA LEU A 110 -32.49 -25.84 -15.19
C LEU A 110 -32.72 -24.37 -14.81
N PHE A 111 -32.02 -23.82 -13.80
CA PHE A 111 -32.21 -22.41 -13.38
C PHE A 111 -31.29 -21.41 -14.08
N CYS A 112 -30.32 -21.89 -14.86
CA CYS A 112 -29.41 -21.05 -15.63
C CYS A 112 -29.95 -20.62 -17.00
N GLY A 113 -31.19 -21.01 -17.29
CA GLY A 113 -31.93 -20.66 -18.50
C GLY A 113 -31.62 -21.61 -19.67
N PRO A 114 -32.60 -21.84 -20.55
CA PRO A 114 -32.33 -22.48 -21.84
C PRO A 114 -31.48 -21.54 -22.72
N VAL A 115 -30.54 -22.11 -23.47
CA VAL A 115 -29.65 -21.38 -24.40
C VAL A 115 -30.40 -21.04 -25.68
N ASP A 116 -31.44 -20.22 -25.58
CA ASP A 116 -32.30 -19.90 -26.72
C ASP A 116 -31.84 -18.60 -27.41
N SER A 117 -30.93 -17.84 -26.78
CA SER A 117 -30.33 -16.64 -27.34
C SER A 117 -28.85 -16.48 -26.94
N ALA A 118 -28.10 -15.65 -27.67
CA ALA A 118 -26.72 -15.31 -27.33
C ALA A 118 -26.60 -14.65 -25.93
N ALA A 119 -27.63 -13.91 -25.49
CA ALA A 119 -27.68 -13.35 -24.14
C ALA A 119 -27.86 -14.42 -23.04
N ASP A 120 -28.40 -15.58 -23.39
CA ASP A 120 -28.52 -16.71 -22.47
C ASP A 120 -27.25 -17.56 -22.40
N PHE A 121 -26.37 -17.47 -23.41
CA PHE A 121 -25.10 -18.21 -23.43
C PHE A 121 -24.16 -17.73 -22.33
N ASP A 122 -24.02 -16.42 -22.16
CA ASP A 122 -23.19 -15.82 -21.11
C ASP A 122 -23.69 -16.22 -19.72
N LYS A 123 -25.02 -16.25 -19.55
CA LYS A 123 -25.65 -16.57 -18.26
C LYS A 123 -25.29 -17.96 -17.74
N LYS A 124 -25.08 -18.93 -18.63
CA LYS A 124 -24.67 -20.30 -18.28
C LYS A 124 -23.31 -20.35 -17.59
N TYR A 125 -22.37 -19.48 -17.97
CA TYR A 125 -21.00 -19.43 -17.42
C TYR A 125 -20.84 -18.37 -16.33
N SER A 126 -21.91 -17.61 -16.04
CA SER A 126 -21.90 -16.62 -14.97
C SER A 126 -21.60 -17.25 -13.62
N GLU A 127 -20.91 -16.50 -12.75
CA GLU A 127 -20.57 -16.93 -11.39
C GLU A 127 -21.82 -17.30 -10.56
N ASP A 128 -22.98 -16.70 -10.85
CA ASP A 128 -24.25 -17.06 -10.21
C ASP A 128 -24.71 -18.48 -10.56
N CYS A 129 -24.31 -18.97 -11.73
CA CYS A 129 -24.70 -20.26 -12.26
C CYS A 129 -23.71 -21.37 -11.92
N VAL A 130 -22.43 -21.15 -12.21
CA VAL A 130 -21.40 -22.18 -12.01
C VAL A 130 -20.85 -22.19 -10.59
N GLY A 131 -21.04 -21.08 -9.85
CA GLY A 131 -20.46 -20.84 -8.53
C GLY A 131 -19.02 -20.32 -8.60
N THR A 132 -18.57 -19.63 -7.54
CA THR A 132 -17.27 -18.96 -7.48
C THR A 132 -16.09 -19.89 -7.75
N ILE A 133 -16.12 -21.13 -7.25
CA ILE A 133 -15.00 -22.07 -7.47
C ILE A 133 -14.86 -22.40 -8.95
N GLU A 134 -15.95 -22.82 -9.60
CA GLU A 134 -15.88 -23.20 -11.01
C GLU A 134 -15.65 -21.98 -11.91
N TYR A 135 -16.27 -20.84 -11.58
CA TYR A 135 -16.02 -19.57 -12.27
C TYR A 135 -14.54 -19.16 -12.23
N CYS A 136 -13.91 -19.25 -11.05
CA CYS A 136 -12.49 -18.93 -10.87
C CYS A 136 -11.55 -20.05 -11.37
N LYS A 137 -12.04 -21.25 -11.64
CA LYS A 137 -11.24 -22.35 -12.17
C LYS A 137 -11.27 -22.44 -13.71
N GLU A 138 -12.41 -22.09 -14.31
CA GLU A 138 -12.62 -22.13 -15.77
C GLU A 138 -12.23 -20.84 -16.50
N GLU A 139 -11.70 -19.84 -15.78
CA GLU A 139 -11.32 -18.56 -16.39
C GLU A 139 -12.49 -17.74 -16.96
N ASN A 140 -13.72 -18.02 -16.49
CA ASN A 140 -14.93 -17.36 -16.98
C ASN A 140 -14.91 -15.84 -16.76
N TRP A 141 -14.09 -15.31 -15.82
CA TRP A 141 -13.94 -13.87 -15.59
C TRP A 141 -13.52 -13.05 -16.82
N TRP A 142 -12.80 -13.67 -17.77
CA TRP A 142 -12.42 -13.01 -19.02
C TRP A 142 -13.62 -12.54 -19.83
N ASP A 143 -14.66 -13.38 -19.90
CA ASP A 143 -15.87 -13.10 -20.67
C ASP A 143 -16.77 -12.06 -19.98
N PHE A 144 -16.62 -11.87 -18.66
CA PHE A 144 -17.36 -10.87 -17.87
C PHE A 144 -16.59 -9.57 -17.64
N GLY A 145 -15.43 -9.39 -18.29
CA GLY A 145 -14.63 -8.16 -18.20
C GLY A 145 -13.94 -7.95 -16.85
N GLU A 146 -13.88 -9.00 -16.02
CA GLU A 146 -13.07 -9.03 -14.82
C GLU A 146 -11.62 -9.38 -15.20
N LYS A 147 -10.64 -8.80 -14.49
CA LYS A 147 -9.21 -8.93 -14.81
C LYS A 147 -8.48 -9.55 -13.64
N PHE A 148 -8.22 -10.85 -13.74
CA PHE A 148 -7.39 -11.58 -12.80
C PHE A 148 -6.27 -12.29 -13.57
N GLU A 149 -5.08 -12.33 -13.00
CA GLU A 149 -3.91 -13.02 -13.54
C GLU A 149 -3.91 -14.51 -13.19
N SER A 150 -4.78 -14.96 -12.28
CA SER A 150 -4.89 -16.35 -11.83
C SER A 150 -6.21 -16.68 -11.14
N GLU A 151 -6.55 -17.97 -11.06
CA GLU A 151 -7.61 -18.52 -10.20
C GLU A 151 -7.49 -18.02 -8.75
N ASP A 152 -6.28 -18.06 -8.20
CA ASP A 152 -5.99 -17.63 -6.83
C ASP A 152 -6.35 -16.15 -6.59
N GLU A 153 -6.06 -15.29 -7.57
CA GLU A 153 -6.41 -13.87 -7.50
C GLU A 153 -7.92 -13.68 -7.60
N CYS A 154 -8.57 -14.40 -8.52
CA CYS A 154 -10.03 -14.44 -8.63
C CYS A 154 -10.67 -14.84 -7.30
N LEU A 155 -10.23 -15.94 -6.67
CA LEU A 155 -10.75 -16.41 -5.38
C LEU A 155 -10.48 -15.41 -4.24
N LYS A 156 -9.30 -14.78 -4.20
CA LYS A 156 -8.95 -13.78 -3.18
C LYS A 156 -9.80 -12.52 -3.27
N SER A 157 -10.31 -12.20 -4.47
CA SER A 157 -11.24 -11.09 -4.70
C SER A 157 -12.64 -11.33 -4.12
N ARG A 158 -12.96 -12.57 -3.72
CA ARG A 158 -14.25 -12.95 -3.15
C ARG A 158 -14.18 -13.08 -1.63
N ASN A 159 -15.33 -12.91 -0.98
CA ASN A 159 -15.50 -13.21 0.43
C ASN A 159 -15.21 -14.70 0.69
N PRO A 160 -14.85 -15.09 1.93
CA PRO A 160 -14.67 -16.50 2.27
C PRO A 160 -15.92 -17.32 1.92
N ALA A 161 -15.71 -18.58 1.50
CA ALA A 161 -16.82 -19.49 1.27
C ALA A 161 -17.68 -19.64 2.55
N PRO A 162 -19.02 -19.74 2.43
CA PRO A 162 -19.88 -19.97 3.59
C PRO A 162 -19.41 -21.20 4.37
N GLY A 163 -19.17 -21.03 5.68
CA GLY A 163 -18.66 -22.09 6.57
C GLY A 163 -17.14 -22.25 6.63
N ALA A 164 -16.36 -21.48 5.85
CA ALA A 164 -14.91 -21.42 5.99
C ALA A 164 -14.49 -20.69 7.28
N GLU A 165 -15.23 -19.66 7.70
CA GLU A 165 -15.00 -18.93 8.95
C GLU A 165 -15.32 -19.76 10.22
N ALA A 166 -16.19 -20.77 10.10
CA ALA A 166 -16.51 -21.68 11.21
C ALA A 166 -15.37 -22.66 11.52
N ARG A 167 -14.38 -22.81 10.63
CA ARG A 167 -13.24 -23.73 10.79
C ARG A 167 -11.94 -23.06 11.25
N SER A 168 -11.92 -21.73 11.36
CA SER A 168 -10.75 -20.95 11.81
C SER A 168 -10.85 -20.47 13.26
N LEU A 169 -11.95 -20.77 13.97
CA LEU A 169 -12.00 -20.57 15.43
C LEU A 169 -11.10 -21.63 16.10
N PRO A 170 -10.07 -21.25 16.87
CA PRO A 170 -9.32 -22.21 17.65
C PRO A 170 -10.27 -22.83 18.67
N ALA A 171 -10.29 -24.17 18.73
CA ALA A 171 -10.92 -24.88 19.83
C ALA A 171 -10.21 -24.47 21.12
N THR A 172 -10.86 -23.62 21.92
CA THR A 172 -10.41 -23.30 23.27
C THR A 172 -10.48 -24.61 24.08
N GLN A 173 -9.32 -25.13 24.46
CA GLN A 173 -9.19 -26.07 25.58
C GLN A 173 -8.93 -25.29 26.85
#